data_AF-A0A136KJR9-F1
#
_entry.id   AF-A0A136KJR9-F1
#
_cell.length_a   1.000
_cell.length_b   1.000
_cell.length_c   1.000
_cell.angle_alpha   90.00
_cell.angle_beta   90.00
_cell.angle_gamma   90.00
#
_symmetry.space_group_name_H-M   'P 1'
#
loop_
_entity.id
_entity.type
_entity.pdbx_description
1 polymer ?
#
loop_
_entity_poly.entity_id
_entity_poly.type
_entity_poly.pdbx_seq_one_letter_code
_entity_poly.pdbx_strand_id
1 'polypeptide(L)'
;MNRREFLVVTGAVTAAGILGIQVNPVAAAASNKPLYRGTPDGKLFESTDGGKSWVLIADFTPLYAVQSASKEADDRVKVQLNYWGFEFSLYSKDKTLWHTV
;
A
#
# COMPACT_ATOMS: atom_id res chain seq x y z
N MET A 1 -12.27 25.13 -4.21
CA MET A 1 -11.30 24.57 -3.25
C MET A 1 -11.22 23.06 -3.46
N ASN A 2 -10.17 22.64 -4.17
CA ASN A 2 -9.51 21.32 -4.16
C ASN A 2 -10.23 20.08 -4.73
N ARG A 3 -10.33 20.06 -6.07
CA ARG A 3 -10.42 18.85 -6.90
C ARG A 3 -9.10 18.08 -6.79
N ARG A 4 -9.08 16.91 -6.14
CA ARG A 4 -7.92 15.99 -6.19
C ARG A 4 -8.11 15.03 -7.36
N GLU A 5 -7.43 15.34 -8.45
CA GLU A 5 -7.33 14.51 -9.64
C GLU A 5 -6.55 13.25 -9.29
N PHE A 6 -7.19 12.08 -9.30
CA PHE A 6 -6.46 10.82 -9.42
C PHE A 6 -6.26 10.59 -10.92
N LEU A 7 -5.11 11.03 -11.41
CA LEU A 7 -4.64 10.69 -12.75
C LEU A 7 -4.36 9.17 -12.77
N VAL A 8 -5.34 8.40 -13.23
CA VAL A 8 -5.10 7.02 -13.64
C VAL A 8 -4.44 7.09 -15.02
N VAL A 9 -3.11 7.08 -15.06
CA VAL A 9 -2.38 6.83 -16.31
C VAL A 9 -2.45 5.32 -16.56
N THR A 10 -3.53 4.88 -17.20
CA THR A 10 -3.59 3.58 -17.87
C THR A 10 -3.40 3.79 -19.36
N GLY A 11 -2.32 3.22 -19.89
CA GLY A 11 -2.15 3.04 -21.33
C GLY A 11 -1.18 4.03 -21.98
N ALA A 12 -0.19 3.46 -22.65
CA ALA A 12 0.75 4.17 -23.49
C ALA A 12 0.03 4.98 -24.57
N VAL A 13 0.33 6.27 -24.67
CA VAL A 13 0.12 7.00 -25.93
C VAL A 13 1.26 6.58 -26.86
N THR A 14 1.02 5.63 -27.75
CA THR A 14 1.89 5.44 -28.91
C THR A 14 1.59 6.53 -29.92
N ALA A 15 2.21 7.69 -29.74
CA ALA A 15 2.50 8.60 -30.84
C ALA A 15 3.99 8.43 -31.16
N ALA A 16 4.31 7.50 -32.06
CA ALA A 16 5.63 7.46 -32.67
C ALA A 16 5.75 8.66 -33.63
N GLY A 17 6.79 9.47 -33.44
CA GLY A 17 7.11 10.68 -34.21
C GLY A 17 6.74 11.93 -33.41
N ILE A 18 7.66 12.73 -32.92
CA ILE A 18 8.79 13.39 -33.60
C ILE A 18 9.85 13.73 -32.53
N LEU A 19 11.14 13.66 -32.91
CA LEU A 19 12.37 13.94 -32.14
C LEU A 19 12.90 12.78 -31.24
N GLY A 20 13.59 11.83 -31.87
CA GLY A 20 14.96 11.39 -31.49
C GLY A 20 15.33 11.00 -30.05
N ILE A 21 14.41 10.88 -29.09
CA ILE A 21 14.74 10.50 -27.71
C ILE A 21 14.62 8.98 -27.60
N GLN A 22 15.78 8.31 -27.52
CA GLN A 22 15.87 6.93 -27.07
C GLN A 22 15.42 6.87 -25.61
N VAL A 23 14.15 6.61 -25.37
CA VAL A 23 13.67 6.22 -24.05
C VAL A 23 14.14 4.79 -23.81
N ASN A 24 15.21 4.63 -23.03
CA ASN A 24 15.51 3.33 -22.43
C ASN A 24 14.29 2.94 -21.59
N PRO A 25 13.56 1.85 -21.92
CA PRO A 25 12.57 1.35 -21.00
C PRO A 25 13.33 0.84 -19.79
N VAL A 26 13.38 1.65 -18.73
CA VAL A 26 13.63 1.11 -17.40
C VAL A 26 12.47 0.16 -17.18
N ALA A 27 12.70 -1.13 -17.42
CA ALA A 27 11.80 -2.17 -16.99
C ALA A 27 11.63 -1.94 -15.49
N ALA A 28 10.53 -1.32 -15.11
CA ALA A 28 10.12 -1.20 -13.72
C ALA A 28 10.01 -2.65 -13.26
N ALA A 29 11.07 -3.15 -12.62
CA ALA A 29 11.07 -4.46 -12.01
C ALA A 29 9.81 -4.49 -11.17
N ALA A 30 8.85 -5.34 -11.56
CA ALA A 30 7.61 -5.53 -10.84
C ALA A 30 8.04 -5.88 -9.42
N SER A 31 8.02 -4.89 -8.54
CA SER A 31 8.55 -5.05 -7.20
C SER A 31 7.70 -6.13 -6.57
N ASN A 32 8.29 -7.31 -6.32
CA ASN A 32 7.61 -8.46 -5.72
C ASN A 32 7.29 -8.21 -4.23
N LYS A 33 7.08 -6.94 -3.87
CA LYS A 33 6.77 -6.47 -2.54
C LYS A 33 5.26 -6.54 -2.37
N PRO A 34 4.78 -7.07 -1.24
CA PRO A 34 3.36 -7.07 -0.95
C PRO A 34 2.84 -5.63 -0.93
N LEU A 35 1.61 -5.45 -1.40
CA LEU A 35 0.85 -4.22 -1.24
C LEU A 35 -0.06 -4.37 -0.03
N TYR A 36 -0.29 -3.27 0.68
CA TYR A 36 -1.21 -3.24 1.81
C TYR A 36 -2.30 -2.19 1.60
N ARG A 37 -3.49 -2.48 2.11
CA ARG A 37 -4.63 -1.56 2.11
C ARG A 37 -5.30 -1.59 3.47
N GLY A 38 -5.32 -0.43 4.11
CA GLY A 38 -6.06 -0.19 5.34
C GLY A 38 -7.46 0.35 5.07
N THR A 39 -8.36 0.15 6.02
CA THR A 39 -9.70 0.75 6.00
C THR A 39 -9.97 1.59 7.25
N PRO A 40 -10.91 2.53 7.19
CA PRO A 40 -11.32 3.32 8.35
C PRO A 40 -11.96 2.48 9.48
N ASP A 41 -12.54 1.32 9.16
CA ASP A 41 -13.12 0.37 10.12
C ASP A 41 -12.12 -0.66 10.65
N GLY A 42 -10.82 -0.40 10.49
CA GLY A 42 -9.76 -1.18 11.15
C GLY A 42 -9.36 -2.48 10.49
N LYS A 43 -9.74 -2.70 9.23
CA LYS A 43 -9.32 -3.87 8.46
C LYS A 43 -8.03 -3.58 7.71
N LEU A 44 -7.13 -4.56 7.72
CA LEU A 44 -5.90 -4.54 6.94
C LEU A 44 -5.88 -5.71 5.96
N PHE A 45 -5.72 -5.36 4.68
CA PHE A 45 -5.61 -6.31 3.59
C PHE A 45 -4.20 -6.33 3.00
N GLU A 46 -3.76 -7.49 2.56
CA GLU A 46 -2.52 -7.69 1.82
C GLU A 46 -2.81 -8.23 0.42
N SER A 47 -2.00 -7.81 -0.54
CA SER A 47 -1.94 -8.39 -1.88
C SER A 47 -0.50 -8.76 -2.22
N THR A 48 -0.31 -9.99 -2.70
CA THR A 48 0.98 -10.50 -3.18
C THR A 48 1.07 -10.61 -4.70
N ASP A 49 0.01 -10.24 -5.42
CA ASP A 49 -0.12 -10.38 -6.87
C ASP A 49 -0.26 -9.04 -7.61
N GLY A 50 0.25 -7.97 -6.99
CA GLY A 50 0.21 -6.61 -7.54
C GLY A 50 -1.17 -5.95 -7.44
N GLY A 51 -2.02 -6.40 -6.50
CA GLY A 51 -3.32 -5.81 -6.23
C GLY A 51 -4.49 -6.48 -6.96
N LYS A 52 -4.27 -7.62 -7.61
CA LYS A 52 -5.33 -8.38 -8.32
C LYS A 52 -6.24 -9.12 -7.34
N SER A 53 -5.68 -9.64 -6.25
CA SER A 53 -6.43 -10.23 -5.13
C SER A 53 -5.95 -9.65 -3.80
N TRP A 54 -6.84 -9.65 -2.81
CA TRP A 54 -6.63 -9.06 -1.48
C TRP A 54 -7.11 -10.03 -0.41
N VAL A 55 -6.27 -10.30 0.58
CA VAL A 55 -6.57 -11.17 1.73
C VAL A 55 -6.59 -10.33 3.00
N LEU A 56 -7.61 -10.52 3.84
CA LEU A 56 -7.68 -9.90 5.16
C LEU A 56 -6.60 -10.53 6.06
N ILE A 57 -5.68 -9.73 6.58
CA ILE A 57 -4.60 -10.19 7.45
C ILE A 57 -4.73 -9.70 8.90
N ALA A 58 -5.52 -8.65 9.15
CA ALA A 58 -5.85 -8.21 10.50
C ALA A 58 -7.20 -7.47 10.54
N ASP A 59 -7.88 -7.58 11.66
CA ASP A 59 -9.07 -6.80 12.02
C ASP A 59 -8.81 -6.20 13.40
N PHE A 60 -8.51 -4.90 13.43
CA PHE A 60 -8.20 -4.16 14.66
C PHE A 60 -9.44 -3.67 15.37
N THR A 61 -10.64 -4.08 14.96
CA THR A 61 -11.95 -3.53 15.35
C THR A 61 -12.24 -2.15 14.74
N PRO A 62 -13.53 -1.77 14.60
CA PRO A 62 -13.94 -0.50 13.98
C PRO A 62 -13.46 0.78 14.69
N LEU A 63 -12.87 0.65 15.88
CA LEU A 63 -12.37 1.79 16.64
C LEU A 63 -11.05 2.33 16.05
N TYR A 64 -10.25 1.51 15.39
CA TYR A 64 -8.89 1.86 15.00
C TYR A 64 -8.76 1.96 13.48
N ALA A 65 -8.79 3.16 12.93
CA ALA A 65 -8.60 3.36 11.49
C ALA A 65 -7.17 3.01 11.06
N VAL A 66 -7.03 2.21 10.01
CA VAL A 66 -5.71 1.91 9.43
C VAL A 66 -5.30 3.03 8.49
N GLN A 67 -4.29 3.80 8.88
CA GLN A 67 -3.79 4.96 8.13
C GLN A 67 -2.77 4.56 7.07
N SER A 68 -1.87 3.63 7.42
CA SER A 68 -0.87 3.10 6.50
C SER A 68 -0.31 1.78 7.00
N ALA A 69 0.27 1.00 6.08
CA ALA A 69 0.99 -0.21 6.40
C ALA A 69 2.19 -0.39 5.46
N SER A 70 3.32 -0.85 6.00
CA SER A 70 4.57 -1.07 5.28
C SER A 70 5.25 -2.36 5.72
N LYS A 71 5.98 -2.98 4.79
CA LYS A 71 6.91 -4.05 5.12
C LYS A 71 8.27 -3.43 5.47
N GLU A 72 8.76 -3.72 6.66
CA GLU A 72 10.04 -3.27 7.19
C GLU A 72 11.18 -4.19 6.72
N ALA A 73 12.42 -3.73 6.88
CA ALA A 73 13.61 -4.47 6.43
C ALA A 73 13.84 -5.80 7.17
N ASP A 74 13.31 -5.94 8.39
CA ASP A 74 13.43 -7.13 9.23
C ASP A 74 12.25 -8.11 9.10
N ASP A 75 11.54 -7.99 7.97
CA ASP A 75 10.39 -8.79 7.57
C ASP A 75 9.10 -8.53 8.38
N ARG A 76 9.11 -7.58 9.32
CA ARG A 76 7.89 -7.16 10.02
C ARG A 76 6.97 -6.35 9.11
N VAL A 77 5.68 -6.45 9.36
CA VAL A 77 4.69 -5.49 8.90
C VAL A 77 4.51 -4.45 10.00
N LYS A 78 4.73 -3.17 9.66
CA LYS A 78 4.37 -2.02 10.50
C LYS A 78 3.01 -1.50 10.04
N VAL A 79 2.10 -1.25 10.97
CA VAL A 79 0.79 -0.65 10.71
C VAL A 79 0.64 0.58 11.58
N GLN A 80 0.24 1.70 10.98
CA GLN A 80 -0.11 2.92 11.71
C GLN A 80 -1.62 2.99 11.86
N LEU A 81 -2.07 3.08 13.11
CA LEU A 81 -3.47 3.16 13.49
C LEU A 81 -3.80 4.54 14.04
N ASN A 82 -5.01 4.99 13.79
CA ASN A 82 -5.60 6.17 14.42
C ASN A 82 -6.81 5.77 15.26
N TYR A 83 -6.86 6.25 16.49
CA TYR A 83 -8.01 6.15 17.38
C TYR A 83 -8.35 7.54 17.89
N TRP A 84 -9.39 8.17 17.33
CA TRP A 84 -9.85 9.49 17.78
C TRP A 84 -8.74 10.55 17.89
N GLY A 85 -7.82 10.56 16.92
CA GLY A 85 -6.68 11.49 16.90
C GLY A 85 -5.43 11.00 17.63
N PHE A 86 -5.51 9.89 18.37
CA PHE A 86 -4.34 9.21 18.90
C PHE A 86 -3.75 8.28 17.84
N GLU A 87 -2.50 8.51 17.47
CA GLU A 87 -1.78 7.69 16.49
C GLU A 87 -0.77 6.80 17.18
N PHE A 88 -0.73 5.53 16.79
CA PHE A 88 0.27 4.58 17.27
C PHE A 88 0.59 3.54 16.20
N SER A 89 1.71 2.83 16.39
CA SER A 89 2.16 1.79 15.47
C SER A 89 2.09 0.42 16.13
N LEU A 90 1.61 -0.56 15.38
CA LEU A 90 1.71 -1.98 15.71
C LEU A 90 2.65 -2.68 14.73
N TYR A 91 3.28 -3.74 15.20
CA TYR A 91 4.22 -4.55 14.44
C TYR A 91 3.87 -6.03 14.54
N SER A 92 4.09 -6.76 13.45
CA SER A 92 3.92 -8.21 13.42
C SER A 92 4.84 -8.87 12.40
N LYS A 93 5.38 -10.05 12.71
CA LYS A 93 6.08 -10.91 11.72
C LYS A 93 5.15 -11.94 11.07
N ASP A 94 4.21 -12.46 11.86
CA ASP A 94 3.31 -13.55 11.44
C ASP A 94 1.93 -13.06 11.00
N LYS A 95 1.65 -11.76 11.17
CA LYS A 95 0.37 -11.08 10.89
C LYS A 95 -0.80 -11.53 11.78
N THR A 96 -0.54 -12.38 12.78
CA THR A 96 -1.53 -12.88 13.73
C THR A 96 -1.38 -12.26 15.12
N LEU A 97 -0.14 -12.00 15.54
CA LEU A 97 0.19 -11.35 16.80
C LEU A 97 0.75 -9.96 16.53
N TRP A 98 0.10 -8.95 17.09
CA TRP A 98 0.43 -7.55 16.89
C TRP A 98 0.82 -6.93 18.22
N HIS A 99 1.95 -6.23 18.24
CA HIS A 99 2.47 -5.62 19.46
C HIS A 99 3.01 -4.21 19.20
N THR A 100 3.01 -3.40 20.24
CA THR A 100 3.78 -2.16 20.27
C THR A 100 5.27 -2.48 20.45
N VAL A 101 6.13 -1.51 20.19
CA VAL A 101 7.56 -1.58 20.55
C VAL A 101 7.75 -1.00 21.93
#